data_AF-A0A0S2SE98-F1
#
_entry.id   AF-A0A0S2SE98-F1
#
_cell.length_a   1.000
_cell.length_b   1.000
_cell.length_c   1.000
_cell.angle_alpha   90.00
_cell.angle_beta   90.00
_cell.angle_gamma   90.00
#
_symmetry.space_group_name_H-M   'P 1'
#
loop_
_entity.id
_entity.type
_entity.pdbx_description
1 polymer ?
#
loop_
_entity_poly.entity_id
_entity_poly.type
_entity_poly.pdbx_seq_one_letter_code
_entity_poly.pdbx_strand_id
1 'polypeptide(L)'
;MAADLSWLSALRDIHPGTLPDTEQSRLWALSLLLLLLPALLLLAFALRQRWRRQRWWQQHGKDELPALHHALRRLTRHRWPELSRQPTRPWLATLDERSGTHLHQWQEEWESWVYGRHPLSLLQRKRLDAEIKRLLAACYPLLPRRRP
;
A
#
# COMPACT_ATOMS: atom_id res chain seq x y z
N MET A 1 -18.69 -55.26 59.01
CA MET A 1 -17.69 -55.45 57.95
C MET A 1 -17.55 -54.12 57.23
N ALA A 2 -16.52 -53.34 57.58
CA ALA A 2 -16.29 -52.04 56.96
C ALA A 2 -15.69 -52.26 55.58
N ALA A 3 -16.29 -51.66 54.54
CA ALA A 3 -15.76 -51.73 53.19
C ALA A 3 -14.44 -50.96 53.14
N ASP A 4 -13.36 -51.63 52.74
CA ASP A 4 -12.08 -50.98 52.47
C ASP A 4 -12.22 -50.05 51.26
N LEU A 5 -12.23 -48.75 51.54
CA LEU A 5 -12.31 -47.68 50.53
C LEU A 5 -10.91 -47.19 50.11
N SER A 6 -9.86 -47.97 50.37
CA SER A 6 -8.46 -47.65 49.99
C SER A 6 -8.26 -47.53 48.47
N TRP A 7 -9.14 -48.13 47.69
CA TRP A 7 -9.15 -48.00 46.23
C TRP A 7 -9.64 -46.62 45.74
N LEU A 8 -10.42 -45.89 46.55
CA LEU A 8 -10.84 -44.52 46.25
C LEU A 8 -9.68 -43.53 46.39
N SER A 9 -8.73 -43.77 47.30
CA SER A 9 -7.48 -42.98 47.37
C SER A 9 -6.59 -43.25 46.16
N ALA A 10 -6.50 -44.49 45.68
CA ALA A 10 -5.72 -44.84 44.51
C ALA A 10 -6.28 -44.23 43.20
N LEU A 11 -7.60 -44.00 43.12
CA LEU A 11 -8.22 -43.32 41.97
C LEU A 11 -7.93 -41.82 41.95
N ARG A 12 -7.65 -41.19 43.10
CA ARG A 12 -7.38 -39.75 43.22
C ARG A 12 -5.96 -39.37 42.78
N ASP A 13 -5.05 -40.32 42.79
CA ASP A 13 -3.66 -40.14 42.34
C ASP A 13 -3.48 -40.20 40.81
N ILE A 14 -4.53 -40.51 40.05
CA ILE A 14 -4.42 -40.67 38.58
C ILE A 14 -4.41 -39.33 37.82
N HIS A 15 -4.69 -38.19 38.46
CA HIS A 15 -4.34 -36.87 37.89
C HIS A 15 -4.38 -35.74 38.95
N PRO A 16 -3.33 -34.92 39.02
CA PRO A 16 -3.15 -33.91 37.98
C PRO A 16 -1.75 -33.96 37.39
N GLY A 17 -1.66 -34.31 36.10
CA GLY A 17 -0.58 -33.77 35.29
C GLY A 17 -0.70 -32.25 35.40
N THR A 18 0.35 -31.59 35.86
CA THR A 18 0.45 -30.14 35.89
C THR A 18 -0.03 -29.61 34.55
N LEU A 19 -1.21 -29.00 34.52
CA LEU A 19 -1.71 -28.32 33.33
C LEU A 19 -0.65 -27.25 33.03
N PRO A 20 0.03 -27.29 31.86
CA PRO A 20 1.04 -26.28 31.55
C PRO A 20 0.34 -24.94 31.67
N ASP A 21 0.87 -24.03 32.51
CA ASP A 21 0.24 -22.76 32.93
C ASP A 21 -0.65 -22.21 31.82
N THR A 22 -1.93 -22.58 31.87
CA THR A 22 -2.82 -22.34 30.74
C THR A 22 -3.04 -20.84 30.56
N GLU A 23 -2.89 -20.08 31.64
CA GLU A 23 -2.86 -18.62 31.63
C GLU A 23 -1.64 -18.08 30.89
N GLN A 24 -0.42 -18.57 31.18
CA GLN A 24 0.81 -18.16 30.49
C GLN A 24 0.73 -18.46 28.99
N SER A 25 0.19 -19.63 28.62
CA SER A 25 -0.03 -20.05 27.24
C SER A 25 -1.10 -19.20 26.53
N ARG A 26 -2.21 -18.88 27.21
CA ARG A 26 -3.27 -17.99 26.68
C ARG A 26 -2.78 -16.56 26.49
N LEU A 27 -2.00 -16.03 27.42
CA LEU A 27 -1.41 -14.69 27.32
C LEU A 27 -0.42 -14.60 26.14
N TRP A 28 0.37 -15.64 25.92
CA TRP A 28 1.22 -15.76 24.72
C TRP A 28 0.43 -15.86 23.43
N ALA A 29 -0.65 -16.66 23.40
CA ALA A 29 -1.52 -16.76 22.24
C ALA A 29 -2.21 -15.42 21.92
N LEU A 30 -2.68 -14.70 22.95
CA LEU A 30 -3.31 -13.38 22.81
C LEU A 30 -2.31 -12.31 22.37
N SER A 31 -1.07 -12.33 22.90
CA SER A 31 -0.04 -11.38 22.49
C SER A 31 0.40 -11.62 21.03
N LEU A 32 0.53 -12.88 20.62
CA LEU A 32 0.77 -13.25 19.22
C LEU A 32 -0.38 -12.81 18.33
N LEU A 33 -1.64 -13.03 18.75
CA LEU A 33 -2.82 -12.59 17.99
C LEU A 33 -2.85 -11.07 17.84
N LEU A 34 -2.55 -10.34 18.93
CA LEU A 34 -2.52 -8.87 18.95
C LEU A 34 -1.43 -8.29 18.03
N LEU A 35 -0.34 -9.02 17.81
CA LEU A 35 0.73 -8.66 16.87
C LEU A 35 0.44 -9.11 15.42
N LEU A 36 -0.09 -10.33 15.25
CA LEU A 36 -0.38 -10.91 13.94
C LEU A 36 -1.50 -10.17 13.21
N LEU A 37 -2.54 -9.77 13.93
CA LEU A 37 -3.70 -9.09 13.34
C LEU A 37 -3.30 -7.76 12.64
N PRO A 38 -2.61 -6.80 13.29
CA PRO A 38 -2.16 -5.59 12.62
C PRO A 38 -1.12 -5.87 11.54
N ALA A 39 -0.24 -6.86 11.73
CA ALA A 39 0.72 -7.25 10.70
C ALA A 39 0.03 -7.75 9.42
N LEU A 40 -0.97 -8.62 9.55
CA LEU A 40 -1.78 -9.12 8.44
C LEU A 40 -2.57 -8.00 7.78
N LEU A 41 -3.15 -7.08 8.56
CA LEU A 41 -3.86 -5.91 8.02
C LEU A 41 -2.93 -5.00 7.23
N LEU A 42 -1.72 -4.72 7.73
CA LEU A 42 -0.71 -3.94 7.03
C LEU A 42 -0.25 -4.65 5.75
N LEU A 43 -0.04 -5.97 5.80
CA LEU A 43 0.32 -6.77 4.62
C LEU A 43 -0.79 -6.74 3.56
N ALA A 44 -2.04 -6.98 3.96
CA ALA A 44 -3.19 -6.92 3.08
C ALA A 44 -3.37 -5.52 2.46
N PHE A 45 -3.17 -4.47 3.27
CA PHE A 45 -3.18 -3.09 2.78
C PHE A 45 -2.07 -2.85 1.74
N ALA A 46 -0.83 -3.22 2.04
CA ALA A 46 0.29 -3.06 1.13
C ALA A 46 0.09 -3.83 -0.19
N LEU A 47 -0.41 -5.07 -0.13
CA LEU A 47 -0.75 -5.87 -1.30
C LEU A 47 -1.84 -5.20 -2.14
N ARG A 48 -2.90 -4.70 -1.49
CA ARG A 48 -3.98 -3.97 -2.16
C ARG A 48 -3.47 -2.72 -2.87
N GLN A 49 -2.56 -1.97 -2.26
CA GLN A 49 -1.96 -0.77 -2.87
C GLN A 49 -1.04 -1.12 -4.04
N ARG A 50 -0.21 -2.17 -3.90
CA ARG A 50 0.60 -2.69 -5.02
C ARG A 50 -0.28 -3.13 -6.19
N TRP A 51 -1.36 -3.86 -5.91
CA TRP A 51 -2.29 -4.31 -6.93
C TRP A 51 -2.98 -3.14 -7.64
N ARG A 52 -3.42 -2.11 -6.90
CA ARG A 52 -3.98 -0.89 -7.50
C ARG A 52 -2.97 -0.18 -8.41
N ARG A 53 -1.73 -0.03 -7.96
CA ARG A 53 -0.65 0.57 -8.74
C ARG A 53 -0.37 -0.24 -10.02
N GLN A 54 -0.27 -1.56 -9.91
CA GLN A 54 -0.01 -2.43 -11.05
C GLN A 54 -1.18 -2.41 -12.03
N ARG A 55 -2.42 -2.47 -11.55
CA ARG A 55 -3.62 -2.42 -12.38
C ARG A 55 -3.71 -1.09 -13.13
N TRP A 56 -3.49 0.03 -12.44
CA TRP A 56 -3.46 1.34 -13.09
C TRP A 56 -2.37 1.41 -14.16
N TRP A 57 -1.16 0.90 -13.87
CA TRP A 57 -0.06 0.88 -14.82
C TRP A 57 -0.33 -0.03 -16.02
N GLN A 58 -0.98 -1.17 -15.83
CA GLN A 58 -1.38 -2.06 -16.93
C GLN A 58 -2.45 -1.43 -17.82
N GLN A 59 -3.35 -0.63 -17.23
CA GLN A 59 -4.41 0.05 -17.95
C GLN A 59 -3.92 1.27 -18.73
N HIS A 60 -2.94 2.01 -18.20
CA HIS A 60 -2.56 3.32 -18.75
C HIS A 60 -1.09 3.44 -19.16
N GLY A 61 -0.20 2.60 -18.67
CA GLY A 61 1.25 2.75 -18.88
C GLY A 61 1.69 2.54 -20.33
N LYS A 62 0.86 1.89 -21.15
CA LYS A 62 1.09 1.71 -22.60
C LYS A 62 0.34 2.75 -23.45
N ASP A 63 -0.48 3.59 -22.84
CA ASP A 63 -1.25 4.59 -23.56
C ASP A 63 -0.33 5.66 -24.14
N GLU A 64 -0.81 6.30 -25.21
CA GLU A 64 -0.20 7.52 -25.74
C GLU A 64 -0.21 8.63 -24.68
N LEU A 65 0.74 9.57 -24.78
CA LEU A 65 0.90 10.61 -23.77
C LEU A 65 -0.38 11.42 -23.50
N PRO A 66 -1.24 11.77 -24.48
CA PRO A 66 -2.46 12.51 -24.21
C PRO A 66 -3.43 11.74 -23.30
N ALA A 67 -3.65 10.45 -23.58
CA ALA A 67 -4.49 9.58 -22.75
C ALA A 67 -3.87 9.37 -21.36
N LEU A 68 -2.55 9.19 -21.29
CA LEU A 68 -1.80 9.09 -20.04
C LEU A 68 -1.91 10.38 -19.21
N HIS A 69 -1.84 11.55 -19.84
CA HIS A 69 -2.03 12.85 -19.17
C HIS A 69 -3.41 12.96 -18.54
N HIS A 70 -4.47 12.60 -19.27
CA HIS A 70 -5.84 12.60 -18.70
C HIS A 70 -6.00 11.58 -17.57
N ALA A 71 -5.38 10.40 -17.68
CA ALA A 71 -5.37 9.41 -16.59
C ALA A 71 -4.65 9.95 -15.34
N LEU A 72 -3.50 10.60 -15.51
CA LEU A 72 -2.75 11.25 -14.42
C LEU A 72 -3.54 12.38 -13.77
N ARG A 73 -4.22 13.23 -14.56
CA ARG A 73 -5.10 14.28 -14.05
C ARG A 73 -6.24 13.72 -13.21
N ARG A 74 -6.88 12.64 -13.65
CA ARG A 74 -7.94 11.96 -12.88
C ARG A 74 -7.41 11.36 -11.59
N LEU A 75 -6.26 10.69 -11.65
CA LEU A 75 -5.63 10.07 -10.49
C LEU A 75 -5.19 11.10 -9.44
N THR A 76 -4.52 12.17 -9.89
CA THR A 76 -4.04 13.24 -9.00
C THR A 76 -5.20 14.03 -8.41
N ARG A 77 -6.28 14.27 -9.16
CA ARG A 77 -7.53 14.86 -8.63
C ARG A 77 -8.15 14.01 -7.52
N HIS A 78 -8.12 12.68 -7.64
CA HIS A 78 -8.69 11.80 -6.61
C HIS A 78 -7.86 11.82 -5.32
N ARG A 79 -6.53 11.94 -5.43
CA ARG A 79 -5.61 11.99 -4.28
C ARG A 79 -5.52 13.38 -3.64
N TRP A 80 -5.50 14.42 -4.47
CA TRP A 80 -5.27 15.81 -4.15
C TRP A 80 -6.27 16.69 -4.94
N PRO A 81 -7.49 16.88 -4.43
CA PRO A 81 -8.55 17.59 -5.15
C PRO A 81 -8.20 19.04 -5.51
N GLU A 82 -7.36 19.71 -4.72
CA GLU A 82 -6.85 21.07 -4.96
C GLU A 82 -6.09 21.22 -6.29
N LEU A 83 -5.46 20.14 -6.78
CA LEU A 83 -4.72 20.16 -8.05
C LEU A 83 -5.63 20.18 -9.29
N SER A 84 -6.93 19.92 -9.11
CA SER A 84 -7.88 19.80 -10.23
C SER A 84 -8.07 21.08 -11.03
N ARG A 85 -7.90 22.24 -10.39
CA ARG A 85 -8.08 23.56 -11.01
C ARG A 85 -6.78 24.17 -11.53
N GLN A 86 -5.64 23.56 -11.24
CA GLN A 86 -4.35 24.11 -11.64
C GLN A 86 -4.07 23.86 -13.13
N PRO A 87 -3.55 24.86 -13.86
CA PRO A 87 -3.06 24.65 -15.21
C PRO A 87 -1.86 23.68 -15.22
N THR A 88 -1.51 23.16 -16.39
CA THR A 88 -0.57 22.02 -16.52
C THR A 88 0.81 22.31 -15.94
N ARG A 89 1.38 23.50 -16.17
CA ARG A 89 2.69 23.89 -15.63
C ARG A 89 2.75 23.91 -14.09
N PRO A 90 1.90 24.66 -13.37
CA PRO A 90 1.92 24.64 -11.90
C PRO A 90 1.47 23.30 -11.32
N TRP A 91 0.65 22.54 -12.05
CA TRP A 91 0.31 21.16 -11.67
C TRP A 91 1.56 20.27 -11.61
N LEU A 92 2.45 20.31 -12.62
CA LEU A 92 3.69 19.53 -12.61
C LEU A 92 4.62 19.93 -11.45
N ALA A 93 4.77 21.23 -11.19
CA ALA A 93 5.59 21.71 -10.07
C ALA A 93 5.05 21.21 -8.71
N THR A 94 3.74 21.30 -8.50
CA THR A 94 3.12 20.85 -7.24
C THR A 94 3.18 19.33 -7.08
N LEU A 95 3.21 18.57 -8.18
CA LEU A 95 3.41 17.12 -8.13
C LEU A 95 4.81 16.75 -7.65
N ASP A 96 5.83 17.47 -8.10
CA ASP A 96 7.22 17.23 -7.72
C ASP A 96 7.41 17.45 -6.21
N GLU A 97 6.83 18.53 -5.66
CA GLU A 97 6.86 18.79 -4.22
C GLU A 97 6.21 17.67 -3.39
N ARG A 98 5.08 17.13 -3.87
CA ARG A 98 4.26 16.17 -3.10
C ARG A 98 4.70 14.72 -3.24
N SER A 99 5.28 14.38 -4.38
CA SER A 99 5.65 13.00 -4.73
C SER A 99 7.15 12.77 -4.84
N GLY A 100 7.97 13.82 -4.83
CA GLY A 100 9.41 13.74 -5.02
C GLY A 100 9.80 13.34 -6.45
N THR A 101 8.91 13.59 -7.41
CA THR A 101 9.20 13.41 -8.84
C THR A 101 9.97 14.59 -9.41
N HIS A 102 10.45 14.42 -10.63
CA HIS A 102 11.05 15.49 -11.44
C HIS A 102 10.29 15.67 -12.75
N LEU A 103 8.97 15.77 -12.70
CA LEU A 103 8.13 15.98 -13.89
C LEU A 103 8.19 17.43 -14.39
N HIS A 104 8.51 18.39 -13.51
CA HIS A 104 8.63 19.81 -13.84
C HIS A 104 9.72 20.09 -14.87
N GLN A 105 10.77 19.27 -14.94
CA GLN A 105 11.85 19.42 -15.92
C GLN A 105 11.35 19.37 -17.38
N TRP A 106 10.20 18.75 -17.61
CA TRP A 106 9.60 18.62 -18.92
C TRP A 106 8.49 19.65 -19.19
N GLN A 107 8.31 20.69 -18.36
CA GLN A 107 7.15 21.58 -18.47
C GLN A 107 6.98 22.22 -19.87
N GLU A 108 8.09 22.60 -20.50
CA GLU A 108 8.08 23.28 -21.80
C GLU A 108 7.76 22.33 -22.95
N GLU A 109 8.17 21.07 -22.79
CA GLU A 109 7.99 20.01 -23.78
C GLU A 109 6.67 19.24 -23.55
N TRP A 110 6.11 19.33 -22.35
CA TRP A 110 4.94 18.56 -21.95
C TRP A 110 3.72 18.87 -22.81
N GLU A 111 3.45 20.16 -23.04
CA GLU A 111 2.32 20.58 -23.87
C GLU A 111 2.52 20.19 -25.34
N SER A 112 3.76 20.25 -25.84
CA SER A 112 4.07 19.85 -27.21
C SER A 112 4.00 18.33 -27.41
N TRP A 113 4.24 17.52 -26.38
CA TRP A 113 4.02 16.08 -26.43
C TRP A 113 2.55 15.67 -26.26
N VAL A 114 1.77 16.43 -25.48
CA VAL A 114 0.36 16.13 -25.21
C VAL A 114 -0.56 16.63 -26.32
N TYR A 115 -0.29 17.80 -26.89
CA TYR A 115 -1.16 18.43 -27.89
C TYR A 115 -0.48 18.61 -29.25
N GLY A 116 0.85 18.51 -29.30
CA GLY A 116 1.61 18.64 -30.53
C GLY A 116 1.89 17.30 -31.21
N ARG A 117 2.59 17.38 -32.35
CA ARG A 117 2.98 16.22 -33.18
C ARG A 117 4.37 15.70 -32.86
N HIS A 118 4.98 16.11 -31.74
CA HIS A 118 6.33 15.68 -31.39
C HIS A 118 6.29 14.38 -30.59
N PRO A 119 6.70 13.23 -31.18
CA PRO A 119 6.74 11.97 -30.46
C PRO A 119 7.87 11.99 -29.41
N LEU A 120 7.59 11.40 -28.25
CA LEU A 120 8.60 11.14 -27.23
C LEU A 120 9.69 10.22 -27.78
N SER A 121 10.96 10.58 -27.59
CA SER A 121 12.05 9.63 -27.79
C SER A 121 11.92 8.45 -26.81
N LEU A 122 12.44 7.29 -27.19
CA LEU A 122 12.43 6.09 -26.33
C LEU A 122 13.10 6.33 -24.96
N LEU A 123 14.13 7.18 -24.93
CA LEU A 123 14.87 7.52 -23.71
C LEU A 123 14.03 8.44 -22.81
N GLN A 124 13.38 9.46 -23.38
CA GLN A 124 12.42 10.31 -22.65
C GLN A 124 11.25 9.49 -22.12
N ARG A 125 10.68 8.57 -22.91
CA ARG A 125 9.59 7.70 -22.45
C ARG A 125 10.01 6.84 -21.27
N LYS A 126 11.19 6.22 -21.30
CA LYS A 126 11.70 5.42 -20.16
C LYS A 126 11.87 6.25 -18.89
N ARG A 127 12.40 7.48 -19.02
CA ARG A 127 12.55 8.40 -17.88
C ARG A 127 11.19 8.83 -17.33
N LEU A 128 10.28 9.21 -18.21
CA LEU A 128 8.90 9.56 -17.85
C LEU A 128 8.19 8.40 -17.14
N ASP A 129 8.32 7.17 -17.65
CA ASP A 129 7.74 5.99 -17.02
C ASP A 129 8.28 5.77 -15.60
N ALA A 130 9.56 6.04 -15.36
CA ALA A 130 10.16 5.97 -14.02
C ALA A 130 9.57 7.02 -13.08
N GLU A 131 9.42 8.27 -13.54
CA GLU A 131 8.81 9.34 -12.76
C GLU A 131 7.32 9.09 -12.48
N ILE A 132 6.56 8.59 -13.47
CA ILE A 132 5.16 8.22 -13.25
C ILE A 132 5.06 7.07 -12.24
N LYS A 133 5.95 6.07 -12.31
CA LYS A 133 6.00 5.01 -11.30
C LYS A 133 6.25 5.56 -9.91
N ARG A 134 7.08 6.59 -9.75
CA ARG A 134 7.31 7.28 -8.46
C ARG A 134 6.06 8.03 -8.01
N LEU A 135 5.40 8.77 -8.90
CA LEU A 135 4.13 9.45 -8.62
C LEU A 135 3.04 8.48 -8.16
N LEU A 136 2.93 7.31 -8.81
CA LEU A 136 1.99 6.27 -8.40
C LEU A 136 2.28 5.72 -7.00
N ALA A 137 3.55 5.64 -6.61
CA ALA A 137 3.92 5.23 -5.25
C ALA A 137 3.49 6.27 -4.21
N ALA A 138 3.54 7.57 -4.54
CA ALA A 138 3.04 8.63 -3.68
C ALA A 138 1.49 8.65 -3.60
N CYS A 139 0.82 8.29 -4.69
CA CYS A 139 -0.64 8.23 -4.74
C CYS A 139 -1.21 6.97 -4.06
N TYR A 140 -0.49 5.84 -4.13
CA TYR A 140 -0.83 4.57 -3.50
C TYR A 140 0.29 4.14 -2.52
N PRO A 141 0.43 4.82 -1.37
CA PRO A 141 1.49 4.52 -0.43
C PRO A 141 1.29 3.12 0.20
N LEU A 142 2.39 2.37 0.36
CA LEU A 142 2.35 1.03 0.95
C LEU A 142 2.04 1.04 2.44
N LEU A 143 2.36 2.14 3.11
CA LEU A 143 2.05 2.36 4.51
C LEU A 143 0.91 3.37 4.63
N PRO A 144 -0.04 3.16 5.54
CA PRO A 144 -1.04 4.16 5.86
C PRO A 144 -0.31 5.40 6.40
N ARG A 145 -0.31 6.48 5.62
CA ARG A 145 0.20 7.77 6.09
C ARG A 145 -0.72 8.22 7.23
N ARG A 146 -0.19 8.39 8.44
CA ARG A 146 -0.91 9.12 9.51
C ARG A 146 -1.26 10.48 8.91
N ARG A 147 -2.56 10.78 8.81
CA ARG A 147 -3.00 12.14 8.50
C ARG A 147 -2.51 13.01 9.66
N PRO A 148 -1.80 14.13 9.39
CA PRO A 148 -1.55 15.13 10.42
C PRO A 148 -2.88 15.70 10.93
#